data_AF-A0A1X7VY72-F1
#
_entry.id   AF-A0A1X7VY72-F1
#
_cell.length_a   1.000
_cell.length_b   1.000
_cell.length_c   1.000
_cell.angle_alpha   90.00
_cell.angle_beta   90.00
_cell.angle_gamma   90.00
#
_symmetry.space_group_name_H-M   'P 1'
#
loop_
_entity.id
_entity.type
_entity.pdbx_description
1 polymer ?
#
loop_
_entity_poly.entity_id
_entity_poly.type
_entity_poly.pdbx_seq_one_letter_code
_entity_poly.pdbx_strand_id
1 'polypeptide(L)'
;MARLGPGPDPPLVMAQGSADPSLSNANKRYSLYRKFWSLLARLRVWEEPQYVALKETFTSSDDRREVMPVCIVTELRRRYPNLPGVLYTDFQPS
;
A
#
# COMPACT_ATOMS: atom_id res chain seq x y z
N MET A 1 17.50 -36.17 15.72
CA MET A 1 17.36 -35.35 14.50
C MET A 1 16.23 -34.36 14.72
N ALA A 2 16.52 -33.12 15.12
CA ALA A 2 15.50 -32.09 15.35
C ALA A 2 15.24 -31.33 14.04
N ARG A 3 13.98 -31.31 13.58
CA ARG A 3 13.54 -30.52 12.42
C ARG A 3 13.47 -29.05 12.82
N LEU A 4 14.25 -28.22 12.14
CA LEU A 4 14.15 -26.76 12.22
C LEU A 4 12.82 -26.33 11.59
N GLY A 5 11.90 -25.81 12.41
CA GLY A 5 10.66 -25.20 11.93
C GLY A 5 10.97 -23.93 11.11
N PRO A 6 10.00 -23.46 10.29
CA PRO A 6 10.18 -22.24 9.51
C PRO A 6 10.44 -21.08 10.48
N GLY A 7 11.61 -20.45 10.33
CA GLY A 7 11.98 -19.29 11.13
C GLY A 7 10.96 -18.15 10.96
N PRO A 8 10.88 -17.23 11.93
CA PRO A 8 10.00 -16.07 11.82
C PRO A 8 10.31 -15.30 10.53
N ASP A 9 9.27 -15.02 9.74
CA ASP A 9 9.36 -14.14 8.58
C ASP A 9 10.10 -12.86 8.98
N PRO A 10 11.09 -12.39 8.20
CA PRO A 10 11.79 -11.16 8.54
C PRO A 10 10.78 -10.01 8.62
N PRO A 11 10.84 -9.17 9.66
CA PRO A 11 10.00 -7.98 9.71
C PRO A 11 10.28 -7.15 8.47
N LEU A 12 9.22 -6.64 7.84
CA LEU A 12 9.32 -5.70 6.73
C LEU A 12 10.11 -4.48 7.22
N VAL A 13 11.41 -4.44 6.92
CA VAL A 13 12.27 -3.29 7.17
C VAL A 13 11.71 -2.12 6.36
N MET A 14 10.94 -1.28 7.04
CA MET A 14 10.49 0.00 6.54
C MET A 14 11.69 0.94 6.61
N ALA A 15 12.53 0.95 5.57
CA ALA A 15 13.69 1.84 5.45
C ALA A 15 13.34 3.29 5.85
N GLN A 16 14.11 3.88 6.78
CA GLN A 16 13.97 5.27 7.22
C GLN A 16 14.59 6.21 6.18
N GLY A 17 13.77 7.11 5.60
CA GLY A 17 14.21 8.15 4.67
C GLY A 17 13.17 8.47 3.59
N SER A 18 13.11 9.73 3.14
CA SER A 18 12.41 10.12 1.92
C SER A 18 13.38 10.13 0.74
N ALA A 19 12.99 9.52 -0.37
CA ALA A 19 13.70 9.66 -1.64
C ALA A 19 13.53 11.09 -2.18
N ASP A 20 14.51 11.55 -2.96
CA ASP A 20 14.38 12.80 -3.71
C ASP A 20 13.17 12.75 -4.66
N PRO A 21 12.46 13.88 -4.87
CA PRO A 21 11.40 14.00 -5.86
C PRO A 21 11.86 13.55 -7.25
N SER A 22 11.16 12.58 -7.85
CA SER A 22 11.52 12.01 -9.14
C SER A 22 10.29 11.45 -9.86
N LEU A 23 10.29 11.50 -11.19
CA LEU A 23 9.26 10.84 -12.01
C LEU A 23 9.25 9.32 -11.78
N SER A 24 10.41 8.72 -11.49
CA SER A 24 10.52 7.28 -11.22
C SER A 24 9.87 6.86 -9.89
N ASN A 25 9.59 7.81 -8.99
CA ASN A 25 8.92 7.51 -7.71
C ASN A 25 7.49 7.02 -7.91
N ALA A 26 6.80 7.41 -8.99
CA ALA A 26 5.48 6.87 -9.31
C ALA A 26 5.51 5.34 -9.47
N ASN A 27 6.48 4.82 -10.21
CA ASN A 27 6.67 3.38 -10.40
C ASN A 27 7.02 2.66 -9.09
N LYS A 28 7.83 3.29 -8.23
CA LYS A 28 8.17 2.76 -6.90
C LYS A 28 6.93 2.68 -6.00
N ARG A 29 6.12 3.74 -5.92
CA ARG A 29 4.87 3.75 -5.16
C ARG A 29 3.90 2.69 -5.67
N TYR A 30 3.69 2.62 -6.99
CA TYR A 30 2.81 1.62 -7.60
C TYR A 30 3.21 0.18 -7.26
N SER A 31 4.52 -0.11 -7.30
CA SER A 31 5.06 -1.42 -6.91
C SER A 31 4.83 -1.73 -5.43
N LEU A 32 4.96 -0.73 -4.56
CA LEU A 32 4.72 -0.88 -3.12
C LEU A 32 3.22 -1.02 -2.81
N TYR A 33 2.35 -0.26 -3.48
CA TYR A 33 0.90 -0.43 -3.35
C TYR A 33 0.48 -1.86 -3.67
N ARG A 34 0.99 -2.46 -4.75
CA ARG A 34 0.71 -3.88 -5.04
C ARG A 34 1.16 -4.80 -3.91
N LYS A 35 2.36 -4.59 -3.34
CA LYS A 35 2.88 -5.40 -2.22
C LYS A 35 2.00 -5.27 -0.98
N PHE A 36 1.62 -4.06 -0.62
CA PHE A 36 0.70 -3.82 0.50
C PHE A 36 -0.67 -4.45 0.23
N TRP A 37 -1.18 -4.35 -0.99
CA TRP A 37 -2.44 -4.96 -1.36
C TRP A 37 -2.41 -6.48 -1.17
N SER A 38 -1.36 -7.14 -1.67
CA SER A 38 -1.16 -8.59 -1.49
C SER A 38 -1.00 -8.97 -0.01
N LEU A 39 -0.31 -8.14 0.78
CA LEU A 39 -0.14 -8.38 2.21
C LEU A 39 -1.47 -8.29 2.97
N LEU A 40 -2.23 -7.23 2.74
CA LEU A 40 -3.55 -7.02 3.36
C LEU A 40 -4.53 -8.12 2.95
N ALA A 41 -4.45 -8.61 1.70
CA ALA A 41 -5.22 -9.75 1.24
C ALA A 41 -4.85 -11.04 1.97
N ARG A 42 -3.55 -11.31 2.12
CA ARG A 42 -3.06 -12.47 2.88
C ARG A 42 -3.49 -12.43 4.35
N LEU A 43 -3.55 -11.24 4.94
CA LEU A 43 -4.00 -11.03 6.31
C LEU A 43 -5.53 -10.93 6.44
N ARG A 44 -6.28 -11.11 5.34
CA ARG A 44 -7.75 -11.01 5.27
C ARG A 44 -8.32 -9.68 5.78
N VAL A 45 -7.49 -8.62 5.82
CA VAL A 45 -7.91 -7.27 6.27
C VAL A 45 -9.04 -6.72 5.40
N TRP A 46 -9.10 -7.15 4.15
CA TRP A 46 -10.15 -6.75 3.21
C TRP A 46 -11.54 -7.26 3.55
N GLU A 47 -11.64 -8.24 4.45
CA GLU A 47 -12.87 -8.84 4.94
C GLU A 47 -13.33 -8.22 6.26
N GLU A 48 -12.50 -7.37 6.88
CA GLU A 48 -12.85 -6.66 8.11
C GLU A 48 -14.04 -5.72 7.87
N PRO A 49 -15.04 -5.68 8.77
CA PRO A 49 -16.27 -4.91 8.57
C PRO A 49 -16.02 -3.42 8.26
N GLN A 50 -15.00 -2.83 8.85
CA GLN A 50 -14.57 -1.45 8.58
C GLN A 50 -14.18 -1.21 7.12
N TYR A 51 -13.49 -2.17 6.49
CA TYR A 51 -13.09 -2.07 5.08
C TYR A 51 -14.24 -2.38 4.15
N VAL A 52 -15.12 -3.31 4.53
CA VAL A 52 -16.34 -3.62 3.77
C VAL A 52 -17.27 -2.40 3.73
N ALA A 53 -17.50 -1.75 4.88
CA ALA A 53 -18.31 -0.53 4.97
C ALA A 53 -17.71 0.63 4.17
N LEU A 54 -16.38 0.83 4.23
CA LEU A 54 -15.70 1.83 3.39
C LEU A 54 -15.87 1.52 1.90
N LYS A 55 -15.72 0.25 1.49
CA LYS A 55 -15.94 -0.13 0.07
C LYS A 55 -17.36 0.13 -0.39
N GLU A 56 -18.36 -0.11 0.45
CA GLU A 56 -19.76 0.17 0.14
C GLU A 56 -20.03 1.67 -0.08
N THR A 57 -19.30 2.55 0.61
CA THR A 57 -19.42 4.01 0.43
C THR A 57 -18.78 4.55 -0.85
N PHE A 58 -17.81 3.86 -1.45
CA PHE A 58 -17.05 4.35 -2.63
C PHE A 58 -17.62 3.92 -4.00
N THR A 59 -18.78 3.24 -4.04
CA THR A 59 -19.61 2.89 -5.24
C THR A 59 -19.20 1.68 -6.10
N SER A 60 -20.11 1.29 -7.01
CA SER A 60 -20.36 -0.03 -7.63
C SER A 60 -19.30 -0.62 -8.57
N SER A 61 -18.08 -0.08 -8.59
CA SER A 61 -17.02 -0.65 -9.42
C SER A 61 -16.41 -1.85 -8.71
N ASP A 62 -16.54 -3.01 -9.35
CA ASP A 62 -15.95 -4.29 -8.97
C ASP A 62 -14.40 -4.26 -8.94
N ASP A 63 -13.79 -3.11 -9.22
CA ASP A 63 -12.35 -2.89 -9.15
C ASP A 63 -11.92 -2.63 -7.69
N ARG A 64 -11.93 -3.71 -6.93
CA ARG A 64 -11.52 -3.88 -5.51
C ARG A 64 -10.08 -3.44 -5.20
N ARG A 65 -9.40 -2.81 -6.16
CA ARG A 65 -8.00 -2.42 -6.12
C ARG A 65 -7.78 -0.97 -5.77
N GLU A 66 -8.83 -0.12 -5.75
CA GLU A 66 -8.66 1.33 -5.64
C GLU A 66 -8.66 1.88 -4.20
N VAL A 67 -9.22 1.17 -3.22
CA VAL A 67 -9.28 1.67 -1.83
C VAL A 67 -8.08 1.20 -1.03
N MET A 68 -6.94 1.87 -1.22
CA MET A 68 -5.77 1.69 -0.36
C MET A 68 -5.96 2.49 0.94
N PRO A 69 -5.58 1.95 2.12
CA PRO A 69 -5.69 2.68 3.38
C PRO A 69 -4.90 3.99 3.34
N VAL A 70 -5.48 5.08 3.83
CA VAL A 70 -4.87 6.42 3.83
C VAL A 70 -3.49 6.42 4.47
N CYS A 71 -3.30 5.69 5.56
CA CYS A 71 -2.01 5.61 6.24
C CYS A 71 -0.90 5.09 5.32
N ILE A 72 -1.20 4.13 4.43
CA ILE A 72 -0.25 3.58 3.46
C ILE A 72 -0.01 4.59 2.34
N VAL A 73 -1.07 5.22 1.81
CA VAL A 73 -0.96 6.26 0.76
C VAL A 73 -0.11 7.42 1.25
N THR A 74 -0.41 7.99 2.42
CA THR A 74 0.32 9.10 3.00
C THR A 74 1.79 8.76 3.23
N GLU A 75 2.09 7.59 3.80
CA GLU A 75 3.47 7.21 4.06
C GLU A 75 4.27 6.98 2.77
N LEU A 76 3.67 6.34 1.76
CA LEU A 76 4.34 6.12 0.48
C LEU A 76 4.54 7.41 -0.32
N ARG A 77 3.60 8.36 -0.25
CA ARG A 77 3.76 9.69 -0.87
C ARG A 77 4.82 10.51 -0.16
N ARG A 78 4.92 10.42 1.17
CA ARG A 78 5.97 11.05 1.97
C ARG A 78 7.36 10.48 1.64
N ARG A 79 7.47 9.16 1.50
CA ARG A 79 8.74 8.49 1.20
C ARG A 79 9.17 8.62 -0.25
N TYR A 80 8.22 8.68 -1.17
CA TYR A 80 8.48 8.74 -2.61
C TYR A 80 7.68 9.89 -3.22
N PRO A 81 8.08 11.15 -2.97
CA PRO A 81 7.34 12.31 -3.44
C PRO A 81 7.36 12.42 -4.97
N ASN A 82 6.31 13.03 -5.52
CA ASN A 82 6.32 13.52 -6.89
C ASN A 82 7.19 14.77 -7.01
N LEU A 83 7.58 15.11 -8.24
CA LEU A 83 8.16 16.43 -8.52
C LEU A 83 7.19 17.54 -8.13
N PRO A 84 7.69 18.71 -7.69
CA PRO A 84 6.86 19.88 -7.46
C PRO A 84 5.97 20.19 -8.67
N GLY A 85 4.67 20.44 -8.45
CA GLY A 85 3.70 20.71 -9.51
C GLY A 85 3.13 19.48 -10.22
N VAL A 86 3.61 18.27 -9.93
CA VAL A 86 3.06 17.03 -10.51
C VAL A 86 2.04 16.39 -9.56
N LEU A 87 0.79 16.31 -10.01
CA LEU A 87 -0.30 15.69 -9.27
C LEU A 87 -0.10 14.17 -9.10
N TYR A 88 -0.59 13.64 -7.98
CA TYR A 88 -0.61 12.19 -7.76
C TYR A 88 -1.78 11.57 -8.53
N THR A 89 -1.46 10.70 -9.48
CA THR A 89 -2.44 9.99 -10.34
C THR A 89 -2.53 8.50 -10.03
N ASP A 90 -1.80 8.03 -9.02
CA ASP A 90 -1.62 6.62 -8.71
C ASP A 90 -2.80 6.01 -7.94
N PHE A 91 -3.29 6.71 -6.92
CA PHE A 91 -4.37 6.26 -6.04
C PHE A 91 -5.16 7.46 -5.49
N GLN A 92 -6.48 7.37 -5.43
CA GLN A 92 -7.29 8.33 -4.67
C GLN A 92 -7.34 7.87 -3.20
N PRO A 93 -6.99 8.72 -2.21
CA PRO A 93 -7.18 8.38 -0.81
C PRO A 93 -8.67 8.26 -0.50
N SER A 94 -9.04 7.31 0.36
CA SER A 94 -10.39 7.12 0.89
C SER A 94 -10.65 7.91 2.16
#